data_AF-A0A443QCB5-F1
#
_entry.id   AF-A0A443QCB5-F1
#
_cell.length_a   1.000
_cell.length_b   1.000
_cell.length_c   1.000
_cell.angle_alpha   90.00
_cell.angle_beta   90.00
_cell.angle_gamma   90.00
#
_symmetry.space_group_name_H-M   'P 1'
#
loop_
_entity.id
_entity.type
_entity.pdbx_description
1 polymer ?
#
loop_
_entity_poly.entity_id
_entity_poly.type
_entity_poly.pdbx_seq_one_letter_code
_entity_poly.pdbx_strand_id
1 'polypeptide(L)'
;KKVRDVRSFLGLASYYRRFVKEFTKIARPLNHLLKNNVKFEWTNDCKQAFENLKTKLIEAPILILYHPELPVTLHTDACGYGIG
;
A
#
# COMPACT_ATOMS: atom_id res chain seq x y z
N LYS A 1 -6.01 10.62 10.48
CA LYS A 1 -5.58 9.26 10.08
C LYS A 1 -5.46 8.44 11.36
N LYS A 2 -6.01 7.22 11.42
CA LYS A 2 -5.93 6.33 12.59
C LYS A 2 -4.93 5.19 12.33
N VAL A 3 -4.42 4.55 13.38
CA VAL A 3 -3.52 3.38 13.30
C VAL A 3 -4.12 2.28 12.39
N ARG A 4 -5.44 2.03 12.51
CA ARG A 4 -6.16 1.06 11.68
C ARG A 4 -6.07 1.36 10.18
N ASP A 5 -6.17 2.63 9.79
CA ASP A 5 -6.13 3.03 8.38
C ASP A 5 -4.73 2.79 7.79
N VAL A 6 -3.68 3.10 8.57
CA VAL A 6 -2.28 2.85 8.18
C VAL A 6 -2.02 1.35 8.04
N ARG A 7 -2.55 0.54 8.97
CA ARG A 7 -2.43 -0.92 8.91
C ARG A 7 -3.14 -1.49 7.68
N SER A 8 -4.35 -1.02 7.37
CA SER A 8 -5.10 -1.42 6.18
C SER A 8 -4.34 -1.10 4.90
N PHE A 9 -3.86 0.13 4.76
CA PHE A 9 -3.07 0.56 3.61
C PHE A 9 -1.78 -0.25 3.44
N LEU A 10 -1.02 -0.46 4.52
CA LEU A 10 0.20 -1.25 4.47
C LEU A 10 -0.10 -2.72 4.14
N GLY A 11 -1.23 -3.26 4.59
CA GLY A 11 -1.71 -4.59 4.20
C GLY A 11 -1.84 -4.70 2.67
N LEU A 12 -2.61 -3.80 2.06
CA LEU A 12 -2.77 -3.75 0.60
C LEU A 12 -1.43 -3.56 -0.12
N ALA A 13 -0.65 -2.55 0.28
CA ALA A 13 0.62 -2.24 -0.38
C ALA A 13 1.63 -3.39 -0.27
N SER A 14 1.61 -4.13 0.84
CA SER A 14 2.50 -5.26 1.06
C SER A 14 2.22 -6.45 0.15
N TYR A 15 0.99 -6.61 -0.35
CA TYR A 15 0.64 -7.63 -1.34
C TYR A 15 1.49 -7.48 -2.62
N TYR A 16 1.76 -6.23 -3.01
CA TYR A 16 2.56 -5.89 -4.19
C TYR A 16 4.05 -5.64 -3.87
N ARG A 17 4.52 -5.91 -2.64
CA ARG A 17 5.88 -5.54 -2.18
C ARG A 17 7.01 -6.02 -3.10
N ARG A 18 6.83 -7.17 -3.78
CA ARG A 18 7.83 -7.77 -4.67
C ARG A 18 8.16 -6.90 -5.89
N PHE A 19 7.26 -6.01 -6.26
CA PHE A 19 7.39 -5.13 -7.40
C PHE A 19 7.86 -3.71 -7.02
N VAL A 20 7.92 -3.42 -5.71
CA VAL A 20 8.36 -2.12 -5.19
C VAL A 20 9.78 -2.27 -4.64
N LYS A 21 10.75 -1.77 -5.41
CA LYS A 21 12.15 -1.73 -4.97
C LYS A 21 12.24 -0.96 -3.64
N GLU A 22 12.94 -1.55 -2.67
CA GLU A 22 13.16 -0.96 -1.34
C GLU A 22 11.87 -0.66 -0.55
N PHE A 23 10.78 -1.41 -0.79
CA PHE A 23 9.50 -1.26 -0.09
C PHE A 23 9.66 -1.05 1.43
N THR A 24 10.46 -1.89 2.10
CA THR A 24 10.67 -1.80 3.55
C THR A 24 11.28 -0.48 4.00
N LYS A 25 12.19 0.11 3.19
CA LYS A 25 12.79 1.41 3.48
C LYS A 25 11.76 2.52 3.35
N ILE A 26 10.98 2.50 2.27
CA ILE A 26 9.92 3.50 2.01
C ILE A 26 8.82 3.41 3.07
N ALA A 27 8.38 2.20 3.42
CA ALA A 27 7.31 1.97 4.40
C ALA A 27 7.76 2.20 5.85
N ARG A 28 9.05 2.41 6.12
CA ARG A 28 9.60 2.52 7.49
C ARG A 28 8.90 3.58 8.36
N PRO A 29 8.63 4.82 7.87
CA PRO A 29 7.92 5.82 8.67
C PRO A 29 6.49 5.36 9.02
N LEU A 30 5.80 4.69 8.09
CA LEU A 30 4.45 4.18 8.31
C LEU A 30 4.43 3.00 9.30
N ASN A 31 5.41 2.10 9.19
CA ASN A 31 5.57 0.99 10.15
C ASN A 31 5.88 1.50 11.57
N HIS A 32 6.56 2.64 11.71
CA HIS A 32 6.80 3.25 13.02
C HIS A 32 5.48 3.64 13.71
N LEU A 33 4.49 4.12 12.95
CA LEU A 33 3.15 4.45 13.47
C LEU A 33 2.36 3.24 13.98
N LEU A 34 2.78 2.02 13.64
CA LEU A 34 2.12 0.78 14.06
C LEU A 34 2.72 0.18 15.34
N LYS A 35 3.82 0.72 15.86
CA LYS A 35 4.49 0.21 17.06
C LYS A 35 3.68 0.52 18.31
N ASN A 36 3.72 -0.41 19.27
CA ASN A 36 3.17 -0.19 20.61
C ASN A 36 3.93 0.95 21.31
N ASN A 37 3.24 1.70 22.17
CA ASN A 37 3.80 2.80 22.97
C ASN A 37 4.44 3.95 22.17
N VAL A 38 4.08 4.10 20.89
CA VAL A 38 4.46 5.27 20.08
C VAL A 38 3.24 6.17 19.93
N LYS A 39 3.43 7.47 20.15
CA LYS A 39 2.38 8.47 19.87
C LYS A 39 2.13 8.48 18.36
N PHE A 40 0.87 8.32 17.97
CA PHE A 40 0.51 8.44 16.57
C PHE A 40 0.65 9.89 16.11
N GLU A 41 1.68 10.16 15.31
CA GLU A 41 1.96 11.48 14.75
C GLU A 41 2.22 11.35 13.25
N TRP A 42 1.35 11.97 12.44
CA TRP A 42 1.49 11.92 11.00
C TRP A 42 2.49 12.98 10.52
N THR A 43 3.77 12.61 10.49
CA THR A 43 4.87 13.49 10.08
C THR A 43 4.94 13.70 8.56
N ASN A 44 5.78 14.64 8.12
CA ASN A 44 6.05 14.85 6.70
C ASN A 44 6.68 13.60 6.05
N ASP A 45 7.56 12.89 6.75
CA ASP A 45 8.13 11.63 6.30
C ASP A 45 7.06 10.56 6.07
N CYS A 46 6.04 10.50 6.94
CA CYS A 46 4.89 9.62 6.74
C CYS A 46 4.10 10.00 5.49
N LYS A 47 3.91 11.30 5.24
CA LYS A 47 3.24 11.79 4.02
C LYS A 47 4.03 11.41 2.76
N GLN A 48 5.35 11.64 2.76
CA GLN A 48 6.22 11.30 1.63
C GLN A 48 6.26 9.79 1.38
N ALA A 49 6.39 8.97 2.42
CA ALA A 49 6.33 7.52 2.33
C ALA A 49 5.01 7.03 1.72
N PHE A 50 3.89 7.61 2.17
CA PHE A 50 2.56 7.27 1.67
C PHE A 50 2.39 7.60 0.19
N GLU A 51 2.75 8.82 -0.24
CA GLU A 51 2.63 9.21 -1.65
C GLU A 51 3.61 8.42 -2.53
N ASN A 52 4.84 8.20 -2.08
CA ASN A 52 5.80 7.40 -2.85
C ASN A 52 5.30 5.96 -3.06
N LEU A 53 4.73 5.32 -2.02
CA LEU A 53 4.11 4.01 -2.17
C LEU A 53 2.93 4.02 -3.15
N LYS A 54 2.05 5.03 -3.08
CA LYS A 54 0.95 5.17 -4.05
C LYS A 54 1.47 5.26 -5.48
N THR A 55 2.46 6.13 -5.72
CA THR A 55 3.09 6.28 -7.03
C THR A 55 3.65 4.96 -7.53
N LYS A 56 4.40 4.23 -6.69
CA LYS A 56 4.97 2.93 -7.09
C LYS A 56 3.91 1.87 -7.40
N LEU A 57 2.77 1.89 -6.69
CA LEU A 57 1.67 0.95 -6.94
C LEU A 57 0.94 1.18 -8.27
N ILE A 58 0.98 2.40 -8.82
CA ILE A 58 0.34 2.74 -10.10
C ILE A 58 1.32 2.81 -11.27
N GLU A 59 2.60 2.53 -11.04
CA GLU A 59 3.66 2.51 -12.05
C GLU A 59 3.98 1.07 -12.50
N ALA A 60 4.65 0.95 -13.64
CA ALA A 60 5.27 -0.30 -14.03
C ALA A 60 6.31 -0.74 -12.97
N PRO A 61 6.42 -2.05 -12.67
CA PRO A 61 5.81 -3.18 -13.36
C PRO A 61 4.47 -3.64 -12.73
N ILE A 62 3.89 -2.89 -11.78
CA ILE A 62 2.64 -3.30 -11.12
C ILE A 62 1.45 -3.05 -12.04
N LEU A 63 1.41 -1.87 -12.65
CA LEU A 63 0.45 -1.57 -13.70
C LEU A 63 1.06 -1.95 -15.05
N ILE A 64 0.42 -2.86 -15.76
CA ILE A 64 0.80 -3.30 -17.10
C ILE A 64 -0.35 -3.09 -18.08
N LEU A 65 0.00 -2.90 -19.36
CA LEU A 65 -0.99 -2.90 -20.43
C LEU A 65 -1.62 -4.30 -20.53
N TYR A 66 -2.93 -4.34 -20.73
CA TYR A 66 -3.66 -5.58 -20.94
C TYR A 66 -3.11 -6.33 -22.17
N HIS A 67 -2.89 -7.63 -22.01
CA HIS A 67 -2.43 -8.51 -23.09
C HIS A 67 -3.39 -9.71 -23.19
N PRO A 68 -4.20 -9.82 -24.26
CA PRO A 68 -5.30 -10.80 -24.34
C PRO A 68 -4.84 -12.26 -24.32
N GLU A 69 -3.60 -12.53 -24.71
CA GLU A 69 -3.03 -13.89 -24.70
C GLU A 69 -2.54 -14.36 -23.30
N LEU A 70 -2.50 -13.48 -22.30
CA LEU A 70 -2.06 -13.84 -20.95
C LEU A 70 -3.27 -14.23 -20.09
N PRO A 71 -3.13 -15.22 -19.19
CA PRO A 71 -4.20 -15.56 -18.25
C PRO A 71 -4.50 -14.39 -17.33
N VAL A 72 -5.78 -14.09 -17.13
CA VAL A 72 -6.26 -13.04 -16.24
C VAL A 72 -6.90 -13.64 -15.01
N THR A 73 -6.62 -13.07 -13.84
CA THR A 73 -7.29 -13.39 -12.59
C THR A 73 -7.94 -12.12 -12.04
N LEU A 74 -9.23 -12.20 -11.74
CA LEU A 74 -9.98 -11.13 -11.11
C LEU A 74 -10.16 -11.46 -9.62
N HIS A 75 -9.73 -10.54 -8.76
CA HIS A 75 -9.95 -10.61 -7.31
C HIS A 75 -11.02 -9.57 -6.96
N THR A 76 -12.10 -9.99 -6.32
CA THR A 76 -13.17 -9.11 -5.86
C THR A 76 -13.48 -9.34 -4.38
N ASP A 77 -13.95 -8.31 -3.70
CA ASP A 77 -14.45 -8.35 -2.33
C ASP A 77 -15.65 -7.39 -2.15
N ALA A 78 -16.51 -7.65 -1.17
CA ALA A 78 -17.67 -6.83 -0.89
C ALA A 78 -18.01 -6.81 0.60
N CYS A 79 -18.55 -5.68 1.05
CA CYS A 79 -19.09 -5.51 2.39
C CYS A 79 -20.43 -4.76 2.34
N GLY A 80 -21.10 -4.63 3.48
CA GLY A 80 -22.40 -3.95 3.57
C GLY A 80 -22.41 -2.47 3.18
N TYR A 81 -21.27 -1.86 2.87
CA TYR A 81 -21.14 -0.46 2.46
C TYR A 81 -20.44 -0.26 1.10
N GLY A 82 -19.74 -1.26 0.56
CA GLY A 82 -18.92 -1.06 -0.64
C GLY A 82 -18.39 -2.34 -1.27
N ILE A 83 -17.93 -2.22 -2.51
CA ILE A 83 -17.37 -3.27 -3.36
C ILE A 83 -15.96 -2.89 -3.81
N GLY A 84 -15.12 -3.87 -4.14
CA GLY A 84 -13.75 -3.66 -4.62
C GLY A 84 -13.16 -4.87 -5.32
#